data_AF-A0A2S2QSX8-F1
#
_entry.id   AF-A0A2S2QSX8-F1
#
_cell.length_a   1.000
_cell.length_b   1.000
_cell.length_c   1.000
_cell.angle_alpha   90.00
_cell.angle_beta   90.00
_cell.angle_gamma   90.00
#
_symmetry.space_group_name_H-M   'P 1'
#
loop_
_entity.id
_entity.type
_entity.pdbx_description
1 polymer ?
#
loop_
_entity_poly.entity_id
_entity_poly.type
_entity_poly.pdbx_seq_one_letter_code
_entity_poly.pdbx_strand_id
1 'polypeptide(L)'
;VSKCNNDIDNKEAVPLRIKAIRKNRIESLKNLKVQAIKMKQASENHFCPGEVGQSVTVKIPDVDRARSDFKNIIGVILSVNNNVYEIGSKEGRLSTLYSRNQFVICKEIFLQ
;
A
#
# COMPACT_ATOMS: atom_id res chain seq x y z
N VAL A 1 -20.34 -38.37 52.42
CA VAL A 1 -19.40 -38.88 51.39
C VAL A 1 -20.00 -38.46 50.05
N SER A 2 -19.44 -37.64 49.18
CA SER A 2 -18.05 -37.27 48.90
C SER A 2 -18.11 -36.00 48.05
N LYS A 3 -17.63 -34.88 48.60
CA LYS A 3 -17.24 -33.69 47.82
C LYS A 3 -15.74 -33.80 47.67
N CYS A 4 -15.25 -33.92 46.45
CA CYS A 4 -13.90 -33.62 45.95
C CYS A 4 -13.70 -34.44 44.67
N ASN A 5 -13.31 -33.79 43.56
CA ASN A 5 -12.41 -34.30 42.51
C ASN A 5 -12.53 -33.58 41.14
N ASN A 6 -13.29 -32.48 41.00
CA ASN A 6 -13.38 -31.76 39.71
C ASN A 6 -12.47 -30.53 39.58
N ASP A 7 -11.75 -30.14 40.64
CA ASP A 7 -10.95 -28.90 40.67
C ASP A 7 -9.47 -29.09 40.29
N ILE A 8 -9.00 -30.35 40.21
CA ILE A 8 -7.58 -30.67 39.97
C ILE A 8 -7.26 -30.68 38.46
N ASP A 9 -8.18 -31.17 37.62
CA ASP A 9 -8.03 -31.19 36.15
C ASP A 9 -8.03 -29.79 35.51
N ASN A 10 -8.64 -28.81 36.18
CA ASN A 10 -8.83 -27.46 35.63
C ASN A 10 -7.62 -26.53 35.85
N LYS A 11 -6.67 -26.88 36.75
CA LYS A 11 -5.52 -26.02 37.08
C LYS A 11 -4.39 -26.10 36.05
N GLU A 12 -4.18 -27.23 35.39
CA GLU A 12 -3.16 -27.38 34.32
C GLU A 12 -3.70 -27.03 32.92
N ALA A 13 -5.00 -27.24 32.67
CA ALA A 13 -5.61 -26.98 31.36
C ALA A 13 -5.62 -25.48 30.99
N VAL A 14 -5.82 -24.59 31.96
CA VAL A 14 -5.90 -23.14 31.72
C VAL A 14 -4.55 -22.55 31.28
N PRO A 15 -3.42 -22.80 31.97
CA PRO A 15 -2.09 -22.39 31.52
C PRO A 15 -1.73 -22.90 30.12
N LEU A 16 -2.06 -24.16 29.81
CA LEU A 16 -1.80 -24.76 28.50
C LEU A 16 -2.58 -24.03 27.40
N ARG A 17 -3.85 -23.70 27.65
CA ARG A 17 -4.68 -22.92 26.72
C ARG A 17 -4.12 -21.51 26.49
N ILE A 18 -3.67 -20.83 27.54
CA ILE A 18 -3.04 -19.50 27.41
C ILE A 18 -1.76 -19.58 26.57
N LYS A 19 -0.94 -20.62 26.77
CA LYS A 19 0.28 -20.85 25.98
C LYS A 19 -0.04 -21.10 24.51
N ALA A 20 -1.06 -21.90 24.22
CA ALA A 20 -1.55 -22.14 22.85
C ALA A 20 -2.05 -20.86 22.18
N ILE A 21 -2.85 -20.05 22.88
CA ILE A 21 -3.33 -18.75 22.37
C ILE A 21 -2.15 -17.83 22.05
N ARG A 22 -1.15 -17.74 22.95
CA ARG A 22 0.03 -16.90 22.72
C ARG A 22 0.85 -17.37 21.52
N LYS A 23 1.03 -18.69 21.36
CA LYS A 23 1.70 -19.27 20.20
C LYS A 23 0.98 -18.89 18.91
N ASN A 24 -0.33 -19.09 18.86
CA ASN A 24 -1.14 -18.75 17.68
C ASN A 24 -1.05 -17.26 17.36
N ARG A 25 -1.11 -16.36 18.35
CA ARG A 25 -0.96 -14.91 18.15
C ARG A 25 0.39 -14.54 17.52
N ILE A 26 1.48 -15.15 17.99
CA ILE A 26 2.82 -14.90 17.44
C ILE A 26 2.89 -15.39 16.00
N GLU A 27 2.33 -16.56 15.71
CA GLU A 27 2.27 -17.12 14.37
C GLU A 27 1.42 -16.26 13.42
N SER A 28 0.23 -15.85 13.85
CA SER A 28 -0.63 -14.93 13.09
C SER A 28 0.09 -13.61 12.79
N LEU A 29 0.84 -13.04 13.74
CA LEU A 29 1.62 -11.83 13.53
C LEU A 29 2.73 -12.04 12.49
N LYS A 30 3.43 -13.18 12.52
CA LYS A 30 4.42 -13.53 11.49
C LYS A 30 3.78 -13.63 10.12
N ASN A 31 2.65 -14.34 10.02
CA ASN A 31 1.93 -14.51 8.76
C ASN A 31 1.43 -13.18 8.20
N LEU A 32 0.91 -12.28 9.06
CA LEU A 32 0.49 -10.94 8.65
C LEU A 32 1.67 -10.14 8.05
N LYS A 33 2.86 -10.20 8.67
CA LYS A 33 4.06 -9.55 8.14
C LYS A 33 4.46 -10.12 6.78
N VAL A 34 4.44 -11.44 6.63
CA VAL A 34 4.73 -12.10 5.35
C VAL A 34 3.74 -11.66 4.27
N GLN A 35 2.45 -11.59 4.60
CA GLN A 35 1.43 -11.14 3.65
C GLN A 35 1.60 -9.66 3.29
N ALA A 36 1.90 -8.79 4.24
CA ALA A 36 2.18 -7.38 3.96
C ALA A 36 3.37 -7.21 2.98
N ILE A 37 4.44 -7.98 3.17
CA ILE A 37 5.60 -7.97 2.27
C ILE A 37 5.20 -8.45 0.87
N LYS A 38 4.46 -9.56 0.77
CA LYS A 38 3.97 -10.08 -0.52
C LYS A 38 3.07 -9.09 -1.25
N MET A 39 2.15 -8.45 -0.54
CA MET A 39 1.26 -7.43 -1.11
C MET A 39 2.05 -6.22 -1.62
N LYS A 40 3.06 -5.78 -0.86
CA LYS A 40 3.94 -4.69 -1.28
C LYS A 40 4.68 -5.06 -2.57
N GLN A 41 5.32 -6.22 -2.62
CA GLN A 41 6.06 -6.70 -3.80
C GLN A 41 5.15 -6.85 -5.02
N ALA A 42 3.95 -7.42 -4.84
CA ALA A 42 2.97 -7.54 -5.92
C ALA A 42 2.56 -6.17 -6.48
N SER A 43 2.34 -5.17 -5.61
CA SER A 43 2.05 -3.80 -6.03
C SER A 43 3.24 -3.16 -6.77
N GLU A 44 4.46 -3.33 -6.25
CA GLU A 44 5.66 -2.76 -6.87
C GLU A 44 5.96 -3.38 -8.26
N ASN A 45 5.59 -4.65 -8.46
CA ASN A 45 5.70 -5.34 -9.75
C ASN A 45 4.60 -4.92 -10.73
N HIS A 46 3.40 -4.59 -10.24
CA HIS A 46 2.29 -4.16 -11.09
C HIS A 46 2.47 -2.72 -11.58
N PHE A 47 2.98 -1.83 -10.71
CA PHE A 47 3.24 -0.44 -11.04
C PHE A 47 4.74 -0.22 -11.30
N CYS A 48 5.13 -0.33 -12.56
CA CYS A 48 6.50 -0.11 -13.01
C CYS A 48 7.02 1.26 -12.54
N PRO A 49 8.28 1.37 -12.11
CA PRO A 49 8.88 2.64 -11.77
C PRO A 49 9.03 3.51 -13.03
N GLY A 50 8.67 4.79 -12.90
CA GLY A 50 8.95 5.79 -13.92
C GLY A 50 10.35 6.39 -13.74
N GLU A 51 10.94 6.84 -14.83
CA GLU A 51 12.21 7.55 -14.84
C GLU A 51 12.01 9.06 -14.96
N VAL A 52 12.99 9.84 -14.47
CA VAL A 52 12.96 11.30 -14.62
C VAL A 52 12.95 11.66 -16.11
N GLY A 53 12.09 12.59 -16.50
CA GLY A 53 11.87 12.98 -17.89
C GLY A 53 10.79 12.19 -18.62
N GLN A 54 10.25 11.10 -18.06
CA GLN A 54 9.14 10.39 -18.67
C GLN A 54 7.82 11.15 -18.52
N SER A 55 7.00 11.09 -19.58
CA SER A 55 5.63 11.60 -19.57
C SER A 55 4.72 10.68 -18.76
N VAL A 56 3.84 11.26 -17.96
CA VAL A 56 2.89 10.56 -17.09
C VAL A 56 1.53 11.23 -17.13
N THR A 57 0.49 10.45 -16.82
CA THR A 57 -0.87 10.94 -16.65
C THR A 57 -1.35 10.74 -15.22
N VAL A 58 -1.88 11.79 -14.62
CA VAL A 58 -2.47 11.79 -13.28
C VAL A 58 -3.98 11.95 -13.40
N LYS A 59 -4.76 11.05 -12.79
CA LYS A 59 -6.23 11.14 -12.81
C LYS A 59 -6.71 12.24 -11.87
N ILE A 60 -7.62 13.08 -12.35
CA ILE A 60 -8.33 14.05 -11.54
C ILE A 60 -9.55 13.36 -10.92
N PRO A 61 -9.76 13.45 -9.59
CA PRO A 61 -10.96 12.90 -8.96
C PRO A 61 -12.20 13.68 -9.40
N ASP A 62 -13.34 13.01 -9.45
CA ASP A 62 -14.58 13.63 -9.96
C ASP A 62 -15.06 14.83 -9.15
N VAL A 63 -14.67 14.95 -7.87
CA VAL A 63 -14.98 16.10 -7.01
C VAL A 63 -14.27 17.38 -7.45
N ASP A 64 -13.05 17.26 -7.98
CA ASP A 64 -12.22 18.40 -8.40
C ASP A 64 -12.40 18.70 -9.90
N ARG A 65 -13.10 17.84 -10.63
CA ARG A 65 -13.24 17.90 -12.09
C ARG A 65 -14.54 18.59 -12.49
N ALA A 66 -14.46 19.70 -13.22
CA ALA A 66 -15.65 20.29 -13.81
C ALA A 66 -16.19 19.41 -14.95
N ARG A 67 -17.47 19.56 -15.30
CA ARG A 67 -18.15 18.72 -16.31
C ARG A 67 -17.44 18.68 -17.67
N SER A 68 -16.78 19.77 -18.05
CA SER A 68 -16.10 19.89 -19.35
C SER A 68 -14.60 19.59 -19.30
N ASP A 69 -14.04 19.30 -18.12
CA ASP A 69 -12.60 19.12 -17.96
C ASP A 69 -12.13 17.71 -18.36
N PHE A 70 -10.87 17.64 -18.81
CA PHE A 70 -10.20 16.38 -19.05
C PHE A 70 -10.09 15.55 -17.77
N LYS A 71 -10.19 14.23 -17.90
CA LYS A 71 -10.09 13.30 -16.76
C LYS A 71 -8.66 13.14 -16.23
N ASN A 72 -7.67 13.45 -17.06
CA ASN A 72 -6.27 13.23 -16.77
C ASN A 72 -5.47 14.51 -17.02
N ILE A 73 -4.52 14.79 -16.14
CA ILE A 73 -3.49 15.80 -16.33
C ILE A 73 -2.26 15.10 -16.91
N ILE A 74 -1.66 15.69 -17.95
CA ILE A 74 -0.38 15.23 -18.49
C ILE A 74 0.74 16.01 -17.80
N GLY A 75 1.75 15.28 -17.35
CA GLY A 75 2.96 15.84 -16.74
C GLY A 75 4.20 15.02 -17.04
N VAL A 76 5.32 15.44 -16.48
CA VAL A 76 6.64 14.82 -16.58
C VAL A 76 7.17 14.59 -15.18
N ILE A 77 7.84 13.44 -14.98
CA ILE A 77 8.54 13.16 -13.72
C ILE A 77 9.76 14.08 -13.64
N LEU A 78 9.80 14.94 -12.63
CA LEU A 78 10.89 15.89 -12.38
C LEU A 78 11.95 15.30 -11.47
N SER A 79 11.54 14.57 -10.43
CA SER A 79 12.46 13.96 -9.46
C SER A 79 11.82 12.73 -8.82
N VAL A 80 12.66 11.81 -8.33
CA VAL A 80 12.24 10.59 -7.63
C VAL A 80 13.07 10.42 -6.37
N ASN A 81 12.41 10.42 -5.21
CA ASN A 81 13.03 10.23 -3.90
C ASN A 81 12.30 9.12 -3.14
N ASN A 82 12.99 8.03 -2.78
CA ASN A 82 12.40 6.93 -1.97
C ASN A 82 11.03 6.41 -2.47
N ASN A 83 10.87 6.18 -3.79
CA ASN A 83 9.60 5.80 -4.45
C ASN A 83 8.48 6.85 -4.40
N VAL A 84 8.83 8.09 -4.10
CA VAL A 84 7.94 9.24 -4.14
C VAL A 84 8.36 10.14 -5.30
N TYR A 85 7.38 10.53 -6.12
CA TYR A 85 7.57 11.14 -7.42
C TYR A 85 7.09 12.59 -7.39
N GLU A 86 7.91 13.48 -7.90
CA GLU A 86 7.53 14.85 -8.17
C GLU A 86 7.17 14.99 -9.63
N ILE A 87 5.97 15.49 -9.92
CA ILE A 87 5.44 15.60 -11.27
C ILE A 87 5.21 17.09 -11.60
N GLY A 88 5.67 17.51 -12.77
CA GLY A 88 5.43 18.84 -13.32
C GLY A 88 4.61 18.78 -14.60
N SER A 89 3.81 19.81 -14.86
CA SER A 89 3.16 20.07 -16.13
C SER A 89 3.72 21.35 -16.75
N LYS A 90 3.21 21.73 -17.93
CA LYS A 90 3.57 23.00 -18.59
C LYS A 90 3.31 24.21 -17.71
N GLU A 91 2.27 24.15 -16.89
CA GLU A 91 1.85 25.22 -15.98
C GLU A 91 2.63 25.25 -14.65
N GLY A 92 3.56 24.33 -14.42
CA GLY A 92 4.38 24.27 -13.22
C GLY A 92 4.32 22.92 -12.50
N ARG A 93 4.75 22.90 -11.23
CA ARG A 93 4.88 21.68 -10.43
C ARG A 93 3.55 21.35 -9.75
N LEU A 94 3.14 20.08 -9.76
CA LEU A 94 2.02 19.64 -8.93
C LEU A 94 2.42 19.75 -7.46
N SER A 95 1.52 20.28 -6.64
CA SER A 95 1.79 20.58 -5.23
C SER A 95 2.01 19.32 -4.38
N THR A 96 1.43 18.20 -4.78
CA THR A 96 1.52 16.93 -4.09
C THR A 96 2.58 16.03 -4.69
N LEU A 97 3.22 15.23 -3.85
CA LEU A 97 4.06 14.13 -4.29
C LEU A 97 3.22 12.88 -4.56
N TYR A 98 3.64 12.08 -5.54
CA TYR A 98 2.89 10.94 -6.03
C TYR A 98 3.59 9.61 -5.78
N SER A 99 2.82 8.56 -5.55
CA SER A 99 3.30 7.17 -5.57
C SER A 99 3.00 6.51 -6.93
N ARG A 100 3.69 5.42 -7.24
CA ARG A 100 3.62 4.72 -8.56
C ARG A 100 2.22 4.30 -8.99
N ASN A 101 1.30 4.09 -8.04
CA ASN A 101 -0.09 3.70 -8.30
C ASN A 101 -1.03 4.89 -8.58
N GLN A 102 -0.56 6.13 -8.40
CA GLN A 102 -1.40 7.34 -8.56
C GLN A 102 -1.26 7.97 -9.95
N PHE A 103 -0.32 7.51 -10.76
CA PHE A 103 -0.11 7.96 -12.12
C PHE A 103 0.13 6.77 -13.05
N VAL A 104 0.00 7.02 -14.35
CA VAL A 104 0.29 6.02 -15.39
C VAL A 104 1.35 6.59 -16.32
N ILE A 105 2.39 5.81 -16.59
CA ILE A 105 3.44 6.19 -17.54
C ILE A 105 2.85 6.19 -18.95
N CYS A 106 3.07 7.30 -19.66
CA CYS A 106 2.72 7.43 -21.06
C CYS A 106 3.80 6.76 -21.91
N LYS A 107 3.38 5.93 -22.87
CA LYS A 107 4.31 5.37 -23.88
C LYS A 107 4.73 6.42 -24.91
N GLU A 108 3.91 7.45 -25.08
CA GLU A 108 4.11 8.54 -26.02
C GLU A 108 4.64 9.77 -25.28
N ILE A 109 5.57 10.48 -25.92
CA ILE A 109 6.12 11.73 -25.40
C ILE A 109 5.21 12.85 -25.88
N PHE A 110 4.42 13.41 -24.96
CA PHE A 110 3.41 14.42 -25.30
C PHE A 110 3.92 15.86 -25.23
N LEU A 111 5.13 16.06 -24.73
CA LEU A 111 5.72 17.37 -24.49
C LEU A 111 7.01 17.46 -25.32
N GLN A 112 6.89 18.01 -26.52
CA GLN A 112 7.98 18.43 -27.39
C GLN A 112 8.02 19.96 -27.44
#